data_AF-A0A8H4TJ39-F1
#
_entry.id   AF-A0A8H4TJ39-F1
#
_cell.length_a   1.000
_cell.length_b   1.000
_cell.length_c   1.000
_cell.angle_alpha   90.00
_cell.angle_beta   90.00
_cell.angle_gamma   90.00
#
_symmetry.space_group_name_H-M   'P 1'
#
loop_
_entity.id
_entity.type
_entity.pdbx_description
1 polymer ?
#
loop_
_entity_poly.entity_id
_entity_poly.type
_entity_poly.pdbx_seq_one_letter_code
_entity_poly.pdbx_strand_id
1 'polypeptide(L)'
;MLLIPRQHAGPVGRAFEPELNRPSYSHPKYASSCPTWLPKVLQTTKLSPLERLPNDVQRLIFSNLDYQSLIFLSMVNRYFHRTVDPQRMATLRDKFELVIRAAKDFPQHWASEKKKDQRPGNLECYWCFRVRSPQHFDLLQANTAYFDPQGRLVSEQEAGPQDRLVPLRRFCIGCGVKAGLHAPSDCIVTRTGQDLWTALPVVHCGPKRGGVAVTIRLRDPSIVFYCMDPDDKHHDANERHACIMETAR
;
A
#
# COMPACT_ATOMS: atom_id res chain seq x y z
N MET A 1 -8.55 -52.96 0.82
CA MET A 1 -8.84 -52.61 -0.58
C MET A 1 -7.68 -51.78 -1.13
N LEU A 2 -7.09 -52.30 -2.21
CA LEU A 2 -6.31 -51.65 -3.28
C LEU A 2 -5.24 -50.59 -2.92
N LEU A 3 -3.99 -51.08 -2.91
CA LEU A 3 -2.79 -50.39 -3.37
C LEU A 3 -2.81 -50.30 -4.91
N ILE A 4 -2.30 -49.19 -5.50
CA ILE A 4 -1.32 -49.12 -6.62
C ILE A 4 -1.10 -47.65 -7.06
N PRO A 5 0.10 -47.31 -7.61
CA PRO A 5 0.76 -46.00 -7.52
C PRO A 5 1.00 -45.32 -8.89
N ARG A 6 1.59 -44.12 -8.87
CA ARG A 6 2.30 -43.48 -10.01
C ARG A 6 3.61 -42.91 -9.46
N GLN A 7 4.84 -43.38 -9.70
CA GLN A 7 5.61 -43.72 -10.90
C GLN A 7 5.94 -42.54 -11.85
N HIS A 8 7.24 -42.16 -11.78
CA HIS A 8 8.19 -41.66 -12.80
C HIS A 8 7.90 -40.29 -13.46
N ALA A 9 8.86 -39.45 -13.84
CA ALA A 9 10.26 -39.66 -14.23
C ALA A 9 11.06 -38.33 -14.07
N GLY A 10 12.40 -38.43 -13.94
CA GLY A 10 13.33 -37.32 -14.18
C GLY A 10 13.37 -36.91 -15.68
N PRO A 11 14.31 -36.04 -16.12
CA PRO A 11 15.73 -36.23 -15.84
C PRO A 11 16.50 -34.98 -15.37
N VAL A 12 17.53 -35.30 -14.60
CA VAL A 12 18.74 -34.50 -14.35
C VAL A 12 19.59 -34.47 -15.62
N GLY A 13 20.18 -33.31 -15.93
CA GLY A 13 21.19 -33.17 -16.97
C GLY A 13 21.99 -31.89 -16.83
N ARG A 14 23.01 -31.90 -15.96
CA ARG A 14 24.21 -31.07 -16.11
C ARG A 14 25.31 -31.99 -16.61
N ALA A 15 26.05 -31.60 -17.65
CA ALA A 15 27.50 -31.73 -17.70
C ALA A 15 28.09 -31.05 -18.96
N PHE A 16 29.32 -30.55 -18.77
CA PHE A 16 30.35 -30.22 -19.76
C PHE A 16 30.34 -28.85 -20.47
N GLU A 17 31.11 -27.93 -19.89
CA GLU A 17 32.05 -27.04 -20.61
C GLU A 17 33.21 -27.88 -21.19
N PRO A 18 33.84 -27.51 -22.33
CA PRO A 18 35.00 -26.60 -22.24
C PRO A 18 35.18 -25.57 -23.39
N GLU A 19 35.86 -24.49 -23.02
CA GLU A 19 36.53 -23.44 -23.81
C GLU A 19 36.86 -23.75 -25.28
N LEU A 20 36.62 -22.77 -26.17
CA LEU A 20 37.64 -22.09 -26.99
C LEU A 20 37.02 -20.98 -27.85
N ASN A 21 37.83 -19.95 -28.18
CA ASN A 21 37.57 -18.81 -29.09
C ASN A 21 36.88 -17.56 -28.54
N ARG A 22 37.66 -16.74 -27.82
CA ARG A 22 37.49 -15.28 -27.80
C ARG A 22 38.40 -14.64 -28.86
N PRO A 23 37.86 -13.97 -29.89
CA PRO A 23 38.63 -13.02 -30.66
C PRO A 23 38.80 -11.72 -29.86
N SER A 24 40.06 -11.38 -29.57
CA SER A 24 40.49 -10.05 -29.16
C SER A 24 40.14 -9.05 -30.27
N TYR A 25 39.20 -8.14 -30.02
CA TYR A 25 39.00 -6.97 -30.87
C TYR A 25 39.60 -5.74 -30.20
N SER A 26 40.62 -5.23 -30.86
CA SER A 26 41.34 -4.00 -30.62
C SER A 26 40.40 -2.80 -30.63
N HIS A 27 40.60 -1.89 -29.66
CA HIS A 27 40.07 -0.53 -29.71
C HIS A 27 40.86 0.30 -30.73
N PRO A 28 40.21 0.99 -31.67
CA PRO A 28 40.76 2.20 -32.28
C PRO A 28 40.19 3.41 -31.54
N LYS A 29 41.07 4.13 -30.83
CA LYS A 29 40.86 5.54 -30.49
C LYS A 29 41.27 6.36 -31.72
N TYR A 30 40.36 7.06 -32.37
CA TYR A 30 40.63 8.35 -33.03
C TYR A 30 39.37 9.22 -33.04
N ALA A 31 39.60 10.51 -32.86
CA ALA A 31 38.63 11.52 -32.48
C ALA A 31 37.93 12.17 -33.68
N SER A 32 36.75 12.73 -33.37
CA SER A 32 36.20 14.01 -33.86
C SER A 32 36.01 14.20 -35.38
N SER A 33 34.74 14.23 -35.83
CA SER A 33 34.03 15.48 -36.16
C SER A 33 32.83 15.24 -37.09
N CYS A 34 31.61 15.54 -36.60
CA CYS A 34 30.56 16.18 -37.39
C CYS A 34 29.40 16.58 -36.48
N PRO A 35 29.21 17.89 -36.20
CA PRO A 35 28.00 18.38 -35.58
C PRO A 35 26.96 18.64 -36.68
N THR A 36 26.26 17.61 -37.11
CA THR A 36 25.06 17.83 -37.93
C THR A 36 23.91 18.07 -36.97
N TRP A 37 23.53 19.35 -36.85
CA TRP A 37 22.29 19.79 -36.21
C TRP A 37 21.08 19.21 -36.97
N LEU A 38 20.82 17.92 -36.75
CA LEU A 38 19.51 17.35 -36.96
C LEU A 38 18.62 17.90 -35.85
N PRO A 39 17.44 18.47 -36.17
CA PRO A 39 16.44 18.71 -35.16
C PRO A 39 16.27 17.41 -34.40
N LYS A 40 16.46 17.42 -33.08
CA LYS A 40 15.84 16.41 -32.22
C LYS A 40 14.37 16.47 -32.62
N VAL A 41 13.93 15.53 -33.45
CA VAL A 41 12.52 15.19 -33.53
C VAL A 41 12.17 14.97 -32.07
N LEU A 42 11.44 15.93 -31.52
CA LEU A 42 10.82 15.82 -30.21
C LEU A 42 10.24 14.42 -30.24
N GLN A 43 10.85 13.52 -29.48
CA GLN A 43 10.28 12.22 -29.23
C GLN A 43 8.97 12.55 -28.54
N THR A 44 7.93 12.71 -29.36
CA THR A 44 6.56 12.81 -28.93
C THR A 44 6.41 11.52 -28.17
N THR A 45 6.38 11.61 -26.85
CA THR A 45 6.09 10.49 -25.97
C THR A 45 4.82 9.87 -26.55
N LYS A 46 4.97 8.72 -27.22
CA LYS A 46 3.86 8.07 -27.91
C LYS A 46 2.89 7.64 -26.83
N LEU A 47 1.90 8.48 -26.56
CA LEU A 47 0.81 8.18 -25.65
C LEU A 47 0.18 6.86 -26.10
N SER A 48 -0.16 6.00 -25.15
CA SER A 48 -0.87 4.76 -25.48
C SER A 48 -2.20 5.08 -26.18
N PRO A 49 -2.74 4.19 -27.03
CA PRO A 49 -4.05 4.43 -27.66
C PRO A 49 -5.15 4.75 -26.64
N LEU A 50 -5.09 4.13 -25.47
CA LEU A 50 -6.02 4.35 -24.36
C LEU A 50 -5.86 5.75 -23.74
N GLU A 51 -4.63 6.26 -23.61
CA GLU A 51 -4.33 7.63 -23.15
C GLU A 51 -4.83 8.72 -24.12
N ARG A 52 -4.94 8.40 -25.41
CA ARG A 52 -5.41 9.36 -26.43
C ARG A 52 -6.93 9.50 -26.46
N LEU A 53 -7.66 8.60 -25.81
CA LEU A 53 -9.12 8.70 -25.77
C LEU A 53 -9.54 9.94 -24.97
N PRO A 54 -10.68 10.58 -25.32
CA PRO A 54 -11.26 11.63 -24.51
C PRO A 54 -11.48 11.16 -23.06
N ASN A 55 -11.27 12.05 -22.09
CA ASN A 55 -11.37 11.72 -20.66
C ASN A 55 -12.72 11.11 -20.27
N ASP A 56 -13.82 11.53 -20.90
CA ASP A 56 -15.15 10.94 -20.65
C ASP A 56 -15.24 9.48 -21.08
N VAL A 57 -14.64 9.14 -22.23
CA VAL A 57 -14.57 7.76 -22.73
C VAL A 57 -13.68 6.91 -21.83
N GLN A 58 -12.54 7.45 -21.40
CA GLN A 58 -11.68 6.77 -20.44
C GLN A 58 -12.41 6.49 -19.12
N ARG A 59 -13.12 7.49 -18.57
CA ARG A 59 -13.91 7.33 -17.34
C ARG A 59 -15.01 6.28 -17.50
N LEU A 60 -15.69 6.24 -18.64
CA LEU A 60 -16.70 5.21 -18.94
C LEU A 60 -16.08 3.81 -19.02
N ILE A 61 -14.91 3.66 -19.65
CA ILE A 61 -14.21 2.38 -19.68
C ILE A 61 -13.84 1.96 -18.26
N PHE A 62 -13.22 2.86 -17.50
CA PHE A 62 -12.73 2.56 -16.15
C PHE A 62 -13.87 2.29 -15.15
N SER A 63 -15.05 2.90 -15.33
CA SER A 63 -16.21 2.62 -14.47
C SER A 63 -16.76 1.21 -14.61
N ASN A 64 -16.38 0.47 -15.66
CA ASN A 64 -16.75 -0.92 -15.87
C ASN A 64 -15.68 -1.91 -15.39
N LEU A 65 -14.56 -1.42 -14.86
CA LEU A 65 -13.49 -2.27 -14.34
C LEU A 65 -13.72 -2.56 -12.86
N ASP A 66 -13.44 -3.81 -12.46
CA ASP A 66 -13.45 -4.21 -11.05
C ASP A 66 -12.26 -3.60 -10.30
N TYR A 67 -12.33 -3.65 -8.97
CA TYR A 67 -11.31 -3.06 -8.11
C TYR A 67 -9.90 -3.62 -8.39
N GLN A 68 -9.80 -4.93 -8.67
CA GLN A 68 -8.53 -5.58 -8.98
C GLN A 68 -7.94 -5.09 -10.30
N SER A 69 -8.74 -4.98 -11.37
CA SER A 69 -8.28 -4.45 -12.65
C SER A 69 -7.90 -2.98 -12.56
N LEU A 70 -8.62 -2.17 -11.77
CA LEU A 70 -8.26 -0.78 -11.52
C LEU A 70 -6.91 -0.65 -10.81
N ILE A 71 -6.63 -1.51 -9.82
CA ILE A 71 -5.31 -1.57 -9.18
C ILE A 71 -4.23 -1.88 -10.22
N PHE A 72 -4.40 -2.94 -11.00
CA PHE A 72 -3.43 -3.30 -12.04
C PHE A 72 -3.23 -2.17 -13.04
N LEU A 73 -4.30 -1.57 -13.55
CA LEU A 73 -4.25 -0.46 -14.49
C LEU A 73 -3.46 0.73 -13.92
N SER A 74 -3.66 1.06 -12.65
CA SER A 74 -2.93 2.15 -11.98
C SER A 74 -1.41 1.89 -11.87
N MET A 75 -0.97 0.63 -11.97
CA MET A 75 0.44 0.25 -11.91
C MET A 75 1.09 0.14 -13.30
N VAL A 76 0.34 0.22 -14.40
CA VAL A 76 0.87 0.00 -15.76
C VAL A 76 1.80 1.12 -16.21
N ASN A 77 1.43 2.38 -15.97
CA ASN A 77 2.25 3.53 -16.38
C ASN A 77 1.99 4.78 -15.54
N ARG A 78 2.83 5.80 -15.75
CA ARG A 78 2.77 7.08 -15.00
C ARG A 78 1.48 7.87 -15.22
N TYR A 79 0.85 7.74 -16.38
CA TYR A 79 -0.42 8.40 -16.66
C TYR A 79 -1.54 7.76 -15.84
N PHE A 80 -1.73 6.44 -15.95
CA PHE A 80 -2.78 5.72 -15.21
C PHE A 80 -2.55 5.74 -13.69
N HIS A 81 -1.29 5.73 -13.23
CA HIS A 81 -1.00 5.92 -11.80
C HIS A 81 -1.57 7.24 -11.24
N ARG A 82 -1.61 8.29 -12.07
CA ARG A 82 -2.12 9.62 -11.70
C ARG A 82 -3.63 9.75 -11.92
N THR A 83 -4.17 9.17 -12.98
CA THR A 83 -5.57 9.36 -13.39
C THR A 83 -6.52 8.32 -12.83
N VAL A 84 -6.05 7.10 -12.56
CA VAL A 84 -6.84 6.01 -11.99
C VAL A 84 -6.72 6.05 -10.48
N ASP A 85 -7.87 6.13 -9.81
CA ASP A 85 -7.97 5.99 -8.36
C ASP A 85 -8.88 4.80 -8.03
N PRO A 86 -8.29 3.61 -7.82
CA PRO A 86 -9.07 2.41 -7.52
C PRO A 86 -9.98 2.57 -6.30
N GLN A 87 -9.56 3.35 -5.30
CA GLN A 87 -10.31 3.56 -4.07
C GLN A 87 -11.54 4.44 -4.29
N ARG A 88 -11.51 5.37 -5.26
CA ARG A 88 -12.66 6.21 -5.56
C ARG A 88 -13.56 5.64 -6.65
N MET A 89 -12.99 4.84 -7.55
CA MET A 89 -13.69 4.36 -8.75
C MET A 89 -14.41 3.03 -8.53
N ALA A 90 -13.85 2.13 -7.73
CA ALA A 90 -14.47 0.82 -7.50
C ALA A 90 -15.64 0.87 -6.51
N THR A 91 -16.59 -0.04 -6.69
CA THR A 91 -17.71 -0.20 -5.76
C THR A 91 -17.23 -0.76 -4.41
N LEU A 92 -18.01 -0.53 -3.34
CA LEU A 92 -17.71 -1.14 -2.04
C LEU A 92 -17.68 -2.67 -2.13
N ARG A 93 -18.61 -3.26 -2.89
CA ARG A 93 -18.71 -4.71 -3.05
C ARG A 93 -17.41 -5.32 -3.58
N ASP A 94 -16.86 -4.77 -4.65
CA ASP A 94 -15.64 -5.29 -5.28
C ASP A 94 -14.42 -5.16 -4.34
N LYS A 95 -14.37 -4.06 -3.57
CA LYS A 95 -13.32 -3.85 -2.58
C LYS A 95 -13.39 -4.86 -1.44
N PHE A 96 -14.60 -5.15 -0.94
CA PHE A 96 -14.81 -6.18 0.08
C PHE A 96 -14.44 -7.56 -0.45
N GLU A 97 -14.90 -7.91 -1.66
CA GLU A 97 -14.60 -9.20 -2.28
C GLU A 97 -13.09 -9.40 -2.42
N LEU A 98 -12.38 -8.39 -2.95
CA LEU A 98 -10.94 -8.49 -3.13
C LEU A 98 -10.19 -8.60 -1.79
N VAL A 99 -10.53 -7.81 -0.78
CA VAL A 99 -9.78 -7.83 0.49
C VAL A 99 -9.99 -9.14 1.26
N ILE A 100 -11.21 -9.69 1.23
CA ILE A 100 -11.52 -11.00 1.83
C ILE A 100 -10.77 -12.09 1.09
N ARG A 101 -10.81 -12.07 -0.26
CA ARG A 101 -10.10 -13.02 -1.10
C ARG A 101 -8.59 -12.95 -0.88
N ALA A 102 -8.02 -11.76 -0.82
CA ALA A 102 -6.60 -11.57 -0.57
C ALA A 102 -6.19 -12.16 0.78
N ALA A 103 -6.92 -11.85 1.86
CA ALA A 103 -6.60 -12.39 3.18
C ALA A 103 -6.70 -13.93 3.24
N LYS A 104 -7.65 -14.52 2.51
CA LYS A 104 -7.91 -15.96 2.53
C LYS A 104 -7.00 -16.76 1.59
N ASP A 105 -6.85 -16.31 0.35
CA ASP A 105 -6.33 -17.14 -0.74
C ASP A 105 -4.85 -16.86 -1.04
N PHE A 106 -4.29 -15.74 -0.55
CA PHE A 106 -2.94 -15.34 -0.93
C PHE A 106 -1.90 -15.80 0.10
N PRO A 107 -1.00 -16.75 -0.25
CA PRO A 107 -0.10 -17.39 0.72
C PRO A 107 0.84 -16.44 1.45
N GLN A 108 1.18 -15.29 0.85
CA GLN A 108 2.00 -14.26 1.49
C GLN A 108 1.36 -13.65 2.74
N HIS A 109 0.04 -13.80 2.91
CA HIS A 109 -0.69 -13.26 4.05
C HIS A 109 -0.92 -14.29 5.16
N TRP A 110 -0.61 -15.57 4.90
CA TRP A 110 -0.78 -16.62 5.89
C TRP A 110 0.29 -16.57 6.98
N ALA A 111 -0.12 -16.96 8.18
CA ALA A 111 0.82 -17.21 9.26
C ALA A 111 1.80 -18.32 8.86
N SER A 112 3.04 -18.21 9.32
CA SER A 112 4.03 -19.27 9.18
C SER A 112 4.51 -19.68 10.57
N GLU A 113 4.46 -20.98 10.84
CA GLU A 113 4.93 -21.60 12.08
C GLU A 113 6.33 -22.22 11.93
N LYS A 114 6.96 -22.08 10.76
CA LYS A 114 8.31 -22.62 10.55
C LYS A 114 9.27 -21.98 11.55
N LYS A 115 10.05 -22.79 12.28
CA LYS A 115 10.95 -22.35 13.37
C LYS A 115 11.86 -21.15 13.03
N LYS A 116 12.22 -20.96 11.76
CA LYS A 116 13.07 -19.83 11.31
C LYS A 116 12.27 -18.58 10.90
N ASP A 117 10.99 -18.74 10.59
CA ASP A 117 10.11 -17.71 10.03
C ASP A 117 8.76 -17.71 10.77
N GLN A 118 8.79 -17.72 12.10
CA GLN A 118 7.57 -17.60 12.89
C GLN A 118 7.04 -16.18 12.70
N ARG A 119 6.02 -16.06 11.85
CA ARG A 119 5.41 -14.77 11.52
C ARG A 119 3.90 -14.86 11.71
N PRO A 120 3.29 -13.90 12.40
CA PRO A 120 1.84 -13.82 12.45
C PRO A 120 1.31 -13.51 11.04
N GLY A 121 0.12 -14.03 10.73
CA GLY A 121 -0.55 -13.76 9.46
C GLY A 121 -0.95 -12.29 9.34
N ASN A 122 -1.00 -11.78 8.11
CA ASN A 122 -1.50 -10.45 7.84
C ASN A 122 -3.03 -10.40 8.03
N LEU A 123 -3.54 -9.19 8.20
CA LEU A 123 -4.91 -8.92 8.57
C LEU A 123 -5.53 -7.91 7.59
N GLU A 124 -6.80 -8.10 7.26
CA GLU A 124 -7.55 -7.20 6.40
C GLU A 124 -8.05 -5.95 7.14
N CYS A 125 -7.91 -4.79 6.51
CA CYS A 125 -8.55 -3.55 6.91
C CYS A 125 -9.75 -3.30 6.01
N TYR A 126 -10.95 -3.24 6.58
CA TYR A 126 -12.19 -3.00 5.85
C TYR A 126 -12.49 -1.51 5.61
N TRP A 127 -11.66 -0.61 6.16
CA TRP A 127 -11.79 0.82 5.91
C TRP A 127 -11.01 1.28 4.68
N CYS A 128 -9.76 0.82 4.52
CA CYS A 128 -8.92 1.12 3.35
C CYS A 128 -8.80 -0.04 2.36
N PHE A 129 -9.44 -1.18 2.62
CA PHE A 129 -9.47 -2.35 1.74
C PHE A 129 -8.07 -2.85 1.35
N ARG A 130 -7.18 -2.92 2.35
CA ARG A 130 -5.80 -3.43 2.22
C ARG A 130 -5.55 -4.52 3.25
N VAL A 131 -4.74 -5.51 2.89
CA VAL A 131 -4.20 -6.50 3.82
C VAL A 131 -2.85 -5.99 4.34
N ARG A 132 -2.70 -5.92 5.66
CA ARG A 132 -1.54 -5.31 6.33
C ARG A 132 -0.99 -6.23 7.41
N SER A 133 0.27 -6.00 7.78
CA SER A 133 0.89 -6.75 8.85
C SER A 133 0.28 -6.41 10.22
N PRO A 134 0.36 -7.31 11.22
CA PRO A 134 -0.30 -7.10 12.53
C PRO A 134 0.14 -5.87 13.32
N GLN A 135 1.33 -5.32 13.03
CA GLN A 135 1.82 -4.06 13.62
C GLN A 135 0.90 -2.87 13.30
N HIS A 136 0.08 -2.97 12.26
CA HIS A 136 -0.84 -1.90 11.85
C HIS A 136 -2.23 -2.01 12.51
N PHE A 137 -2.43 -2.98 13.39
CA PHE A 137 -3.74 -3.24 14.00
C PHE A 137 -3.64 -3.15 15.51
N ASP A 138 -4.64 -2.51 16.09
CA ASP A 138 -4.84 -2.46 17.53
C ASP A 138 -5.20 -3.85 18.07
N LEU A 139 -4.57 -4.24 19.17
CA LEU A 139 -4.90 -5.44 19.92
C LEU A 139 -6.29 -5.34 20.54
N LEU A 140 -6.67 -4.15 21.00
CA LEU A 140 -7.93 -3.84 21.70
C LEU A 140 -8.88 -3.01 20.83
N GLN A 141 -8.85 -3.23 19.52
CA GLN A 141 -9.67 -2.47 18.57
C GLN A 141 -11.15 -2.44 18.98
N ALA A 142 -11.73 -1.23 19.01
CA ALA A 142 -13.16 -1.04 19.18
C ALA A 142 -13.97 -1.86 18.16
N ASN A 143 -15.03 -2.50 18.63
CA ASN A 143 -15.92 -3.35 17.84
C ASN A 143 -17.25 -2.64 17.48
N THR A 144 -17.50 -1.47 18.05
CA THR A 144 -18.68 -0.65 17.78
C THR A 144 -18.31 0.84 17.89
N ALA A 145 -19.11 1.71 17.26
CA ALA A 145 -19.00 3.16 17.37
C ALA A 145 -20.33 3.84 17.10
N TYR A 146 -20.54 5.02 17.68
CA TYR A 146 -21.71 5.86 17.43
C TYR A 146 -21.46 6.82 16.27
N PHE A 147 -22.44 6.93 15.39
CA PHE A 147 -22.43 7.90 14.29
C PHE A 147 -23.67 8.76 14.34
N ASP A 148 -23.50 10.07 14.18
CA ASP A 148 -24.62 11.00 14.06
C ASP A 148 -25.38 10.80 12.73
N PRO A 149 -26.55 11.43 12.54
CA PRO A 149 -27.29 11.35 11.28
C PRO A 149 -26.52 11.87 10.06
N GLN A 150 -25.45 12.64 10.27
CA GLN A 150 -24.55 13.14 9.21
C GLN A 150 -23.39 12.17 8.94
N GLY A 151 -23.28 11.06 9.66
CA GLY A 151 -22.23 10.05 9.53
C GLY A 151 -20.90 10.43 10.19
N ARG A 152 -20.89 11.39 11.11
CA ARG A 152 -19.71 11.75 11.91
C ARG A 152 -19.64 10.91 13.16
N LEU A 153 -18.42 10.55 13.57
CA LEU A 153 -18.19 9.79 14.79
C LEU A 153 -18.54 10.64 16.01
N VAL A 154 -19.25 10.04 16.98
CA VAL A 154 -19.64 10.65 18.25
C VAL A 154 -19.07 9.84 19.41
N SER A 155 -18.63 10.52 20.46
CA SER A 155 -18.22 9.86 21.71
C SER A 155 -19.41 9.14 22.32
N GLU A 156 -19.21 7.95 22.88
CA GLU A 156 -20.27 7.19 23.57
C GLU A 156 -20.93 8.00 24.69
N GLN A 157 -20.18 8.87 25.37
CA GLN A 157 -20.68 9.73 26.44
C GLN A 157 -21.59 10.86 25.92
N GLU A 158 -21.45 11.23 24.66
CA GLU A 158 -22.18 12.33 24.01
C GLU A 158 -23.27 11.82 23.07
N ALA A 159 -23.41 10.49 22.93
CA ALA A 159 -24.33 9.87 22.00
C ALA A 159 -25.79 10.23 22.33
N GLY A 160 -26.43 10.91 21.40
CA GLY A 160 -27.84 11.28 21.46
C GLY A 160 -28.77 10.16 20.98
N PRO A 161 -30.09 10.34 21.17
CA PRO A 161 -31.09 9.33 20.78
C PRO A 161 -31.20 9.11 19.26
N GLN A 162 -30.68 10.02 18.44
CA GLN A 162 -30.67 9.91 16.97
C GLN A 162 -29.38 9.27 16.44
N ASP A 163 -28.39 9.06 17.30
CA ASP A 163 -27.10 8.52 16.91
C ASP A 163 -27.20 7.01 16.79
N ARG A 164 -26.55 6.47 15.76
CA ARG A 164 -26.62 5.06 15.44
C ARG A 164 -25.37 4.36 15.94
N LEU A 165 -25.57 3.34 16.78
CA LEU A 165 -24.53 2.37 17.10
C LEU A 165 -24.28 1.46 15.88
N VAL A 166 -23.06 1.47 15.36
CA VAL A 166 -22.64 0.70 14.20
C VAL A 166 -21.56 -0.32 14.60
N PRO A 167 -21.72 -1.61 14.27
CA PRO A 167 -20.65 -2.59 14.46
C PRO A 167 -19.49 -2.32 13.49
N LEU A 168 -18.28 -2.25 14.04
CA LEU A 168 -17.07 -2.04 13.28
C LEU A 168 -16.43 -3.37 12.91
N ARG A 169 -16.07 -3.51 11.63
CA ARG A 169 -15.16 -4.57 11.19
C ARG A 169 -13.73 -4.18 11.51
N ARG A 170 -12.78 -5.10 11.27
CA ARG A 170 -11.35 -4.82 11.47
C ARG A 170 -10.88 -3.60 10.65
N PHE A 171 -10.15 -2.69 11.26
CA PHE A 171 -9.53 -1.54 10.64
C PHE A 171 -8.09 -1.38 11.12
N CYS A 172 -7.22 -0.81 10.27
CA CYS A 172 -5.86 -0.50 10.72
C CYS A 172 -5.86 0.79 11.56
N ILE A 173 -4.88 0.90 12.46
CA ILE A 173 -4.70 2.05 13.37
C ILE A 173 -4.72 3.37 12.60
N GLY A 174 -4.05 3.43 11.44
CA GLY A 174 -4.04 4.63 10.60
C GLY A 174 -5.43 5.04 10.07
N CYS A 175 -6.33 4.08 9.80
CA CYS A 175 -7.72 4.40 9.45
C CYS A 175 -8.51 4.83 10.69
N GLY A 176 -8.29 4.16 11.82
CA GLY A 176 -8.92 4.52 13.09
C GLY A 176 -8.61 5.96 13.50
N VAL A 177 -7.33 6.35 13.46
CA VAL A 177 -6.89 7.73 13.75
C VAL A 177 -7.54 8.74 12.79
N LYS A 178 -7.53 8.45 11.48
CA LYS A 178 -8.16 9.35 10.48
C LYS A 178 -9.67 9.48 10.68
N ALA A 179 -10.34 8.43 11.14
CA ALA A 179 -11.77 8.43 11.41
C ALA A 179 -12.13 8.98 12.80
N GLY A 180 -11.14 9.26 13.65
CA GLY A 180 -11.35 9.71 15.04
C GLY A 180 -11.65 8.58 16.03
N LEU A 181 -11.50 7.31 15.64
CA LEU A 181 -11.74 6.13 16.49
C LEU A 181 -10.64 5.91 17.55
N HIS A 182 -9.52 6.60 17.40
CA HIS A 182 -8.49 6.69 18.42
C HIS A 182 -8.32 8.16 18.79
N ALA A 183 -8.53 8.49 20.05
CA ALA A 183 -8.40 9.85 20.55
C ALA A 183 -6.92 10.25 20.62
N PRO A 184 -6.59 11.56 20.55
CA PRO A 184 -5.22 12.02 20.77
C PRO A 184 -4.71 11.63 22.15
N SER A 185 -3.44 11.22 22.22
CA SER A 185 -2.76 10.72 23.45
C SER A 185 -3.16 9.32 23.91
N ASP A 186 -3.98 8.60 23.13
CA ASP A 186 -4.23 7.18 23.36
C ASP A 186 -2.92 6.38 23.22
N CYS A 187 -2.71 5.44 24.14
CA CYS A 187 -1.69 4.41 24.01
C CYS A 187 -2.33 3.17 23.38
N ILE A 188 -1.97 2.89 22.14
CA ILE A 188 -2.45 1.76 21.36
C ILE A 188 -1.40 0.65 21.42
N VAL A 189 -1.81 -0.53 21.90
CA VAL A 189 -0.97 -1.73 21.84
C VAL A 189 -1.26 -2.43 20.53
N THR A 190 -0.27 -2.52 19.65
CA THR A 190 -0.41 -3.27 18.39
C THR A 190 -0.61 -4.75 18.65
N ARG A 191 -1.12 -5.50 17.66
CA ARG A 191 -1.24 -6.96 17.76
C ARG A 191 0.08 -7.71 17.89
N THR A 192 1.21 -7.03 17.71
CA THR A 192 2.55 -7.57 18.00
C THR A 192 3.08 -7.17 19.38
N GLY A 193 2.29 -6.47 20.20
CA GLY A 193 2.68 -6.04 21.55
C GLY A 193 3.55 -4.78 21.60
N GLN A 194 3.62 -4.00 20.51
CA GLN A 194 4.32 -2.71 20.51
C GLN A 194 3.37 -1.60 20.92
N ASP A 195 3.83 -0.71 21.80
CA ASP A 195 3.08 0.48 22.22
C ASP A 195 3.25 1.62 21.20
N LEU A 196 2.15 2.21 20.77
CA LEU A 196 2.08 3.38 19.90
C LEU A 196 1.26 4.47 20.58
N TRP A 197 1.74 5.71 20.53
CA TRP A 197 0.98 6.85 21.04
C TRP A 197 0.35 7.61 19.88
N THR A 198 -0.93 7.95 19.99
CA THR A 198 -1.55 8.87 19.03
C THR A 198 -1.18 10.30 19.40
N ALA A 199 -0.84 11.10 18.39
CA ALA A 199 -0.53 12.51 18.60
C ALA A 199 -1.73 13.38 18.23
N LEU A 200 -1.76 14.59 18.77
CA LEU A 200 -2.61 15.64 18.23
C LEU A 200 -2.19 15.90 16.78
N PRO A 201 -3.15 16.08 15.86
CA PRO A 201 -2.83 16.51 14.50
C PRO A 201 -2.11 17.86 14.58
N VAL A 202 -0.83 17.88 14.23
CA VAL A 202 -0.10 19.14 14.06
C VAL A 202 -0.66 19.80 12.80
N VAL A 203 -1.48 20.84 12.97
CA VAL A 203 -1.94 21.65 11.85
C VAL A 203 -0.72 22.41 11.32
N HIS A 204 -0.10 21.90 10.26
CA HIS A 204 0.90 22.65 9.52
C HIS A 204 0.21 23.85 8.84
N CYS A 205 0.32 25.03 9.46
CA CYS A 205 0.09 26.32 8.81
C CYS A 205 1.28 26.63 7.88
N GLY A 206 1.33 25.95 6.73
CA GLY A 206 2.30 26.18 5.66
C GLY A 206 1.70 25.87 4.30
N PRO A 207 2.12 26.55 3.22
CA PRO A 207 1.44 26.45 1.94
C PRO A 207 1.73 25.08 1.30
N LYS A 208 0.68 24.25 1.23
CA LYS A 208 0.57 22.96 0.52
C LYS A 208 1.14 21.74 1.25
N ARG A 209 0.28 21.09 2.05
CA ARG A 209 -0.20 19.69 1.92
C ARG A 209 -0.77 19.27 3.28
N GLY A 210 -2.07 19.02 3.34
CA GLY A 210 -2.75 18.55 4.54
C GLY A 210 -2.40 17.09 4.82
N GLY A 211 -1.35 16.84 5.59
CA GLY A 211 -1.05 15.53 6.18
C GLY A 211 -1.48 15.50 7.65
N VAL A 212 -1.92 14.32 8.12
CA VAL A 212 -2.11 14.07 9.56
C VAL A 212 -0.81 13.43 10.06
N ALA A 213 -0.08 14.14 10.92
CA ALA A 213 1.11 13.62 11.57
C ALA A 213 0.72 12.72 12.75
N VAL A 214 1.27 11.51 12.81
CA VAL A 214 1.16 10.63 13.99
C VAL A 214 2.53 10.57 14.64
N THR A 215 2.65 11.08 15.87
CA THR A 215 3.90 11.04 16.64
C THR A 215 3.98 9.75 17.44
N ILE A 216 4.89 8.87 17.06
CA ILE A 216 5.13 7.62 17.79
C ILE A 216 6.28 7.85 18.77
N ARG A 217 6.00 7.90 20.06
CA ARG A 217 7.04 7.80 21.10
C ARG A 217 7.31 6.32 21.37
N LEU A 218 8.37 5.79 20.78
CA LEU A 218 8.98 4.56 21.29
C LEU A 218 9.70 4.89 22.61
N ARG A 219 9.87 3.92 23.51
CA ARG A 219 10.49 4.05 24.85
C ARG A 219 11.98 4.49 24.86
N ASP A 220 12.48 5.04 23.76
CA ASP A 220 13.85 5.54 23.57
C ASP A 220 13.74 6.99 23.04
N PRO A 221 14.50 7.99 23.52
CA PRO A 221 14.19 9.42 23.36
C PRO A 221 14.41 9.97 21.94
N SER A 222 14.55 9.09 20.95
CA SER A 222 14.56 9.45 19.54
C SER A 222 13.10 9.62 19.09
N ILE A 223 12.60 10.85 19.11
CA ILE A 223 11.27 11.18 18.57
C ILE A 223 11.24 10.80 17.09
N VAL A 224 10.48 9.76 16.73
CA VAL A 224 10.27 9.40 15.32
C VAL A 224 8.92 9.95 14.88
N PHE A 225 8.96 10.96 14.03
CA PHE A 225 7.77 11.48 13.35
C PHE A 225 7.42 10.54 12.20
N TYR A 226 6.21 9.99 12.21
CA TYR A 226 5.66 9.31 11.04
C TYR A 226 4.61 10.22 10.40
N CYS A 227 4.98 10.85 9.30
CA CYS A 227 4.02 11.49 8.41
C CYS A 227 3.36 10.38 7.57
N MET A 228 2.11 10.06 7.87
CA MET A 228 1.30 9.19 7.02
C MET A 228 0.77 10.04 5.86
N ASP A 229 1.47 10.04 4.74
CA ASP A 229 1.07 10.80 3.54
C ASP A 229 -0.33 10.32 3.09
N PRO A 230 -1.33 11.21 2.94
CA PRO A 230 -2.68 10.83 2.54
C PRO A 230 -2.77 10.27 1.12
N ASP A 231 -1.78 10.54 0.27
CA ASP A 231 -1.74 10.16 -1.15
C ASP A 231 -0.79 8.98 -1.46
N ASP A 232 -0.25 8.30 -0.44
CA ASP A 232 0.75 7.26 -0.68
C ASP A 232 0.11 5.96 -1.21
N LYS A 233 0.04 5.88 -2.54
CA LYS A 233 -0.56 4.78 -3.27
C LYS A 233 0.28 3.49 -3.23
N HIS A 234 1.56 3.52 -2.88
CA HIS A 234 2.37 2.32 -2.75
C HIS A 234 3.53 2.51 -1.76
N HIS A 235 3.41 1.94 -0.56
CA HIS A 235 4.59 1.50 0.17
C HIS A 235 4.55 -0.01 0.38
N ASP A 236 5.45 -0.66 -0.36
CA ASP A 236 6.01 -1.97 -0.09
C ASP A 236 6.96 -1.86 1.12
N ALA A 237 7.07 -2.94 1.88
CA ALA A 237 7.56 -2.95 3.26
C ALA A 237 9.09 -2.76 3.45
N ASN A 238 9.79 -1.97 2.64
CA ASN A 238 11.26 -1.89 2.74
C ASN A 238 11.92 -0.51 2.59
N GLU A 239 11.15 0.58 2.52
CA GLU A 239 11.73 1.92 2.42
C GLU A 239 11.50 2.72 3.71
N ARG A 240 12.52 2.72 4.58
CA ARG A 240 12.58 3.55 5.78
C ARG A 240 12.86 5.01 5.40
N HIS A 241 11.86 5.73 4.91
CA HIS A 241 11.94 7.19 4.83
C HIS A 241 11.44 7.79 6.15
N ALA A 242 12.27 7.71 7.19
CA ALA A 242 12.15 8.60 8.34
C ALA A 242 12.63 9.98 7.87
N CYS A 243 11.71 10.94 7.70
CA CYS A 243 12.12 12.34 7.67
C CYS A 243 12.54 12.72 9.10
N ILE A 244 13.84 12.66 9.37
CA ILE A 244 14.44 13.23 10.57
C ILE A 244 14.35 14.75 10.41
N MET A 245 13.33 15.36 11.00
CA MET A 245 13.34 16.80 11.22
C MET A 245 14.17 17.02 12.50
N GLU A 246 15.43 17.41 12.33
CA GLU A 246 16.23 17.97 13.42
C GLU A 246 15.46 19.16 14.00
N THR A 247 15.09 19.06 15.28
CA THR A 247 14.59 20.21 16.02
C THR A 247 15.77 21.12 16.30
N ALA A 248 15.81 22.27 15.62
CA ALA A 248 16.70 23.35 16.00
C ALA A 248 16.33 23.81 17.43
N ARG A 249 17.36 23.87 18.27
CA ARG A 249 17.44 24.12 19.72
C ARG A 249 16.35 25.01 20.34
#